data_AF-A0AAW0PGQ1-F1
#
_entry.id   AF-A0AAW0PGQ1-F1
#
_cell.length_a   1.000
_cell.length_b   1.000
_cell.length_c   1.000
_cell.angle_alpha   90.00
_cell.angle_beta   90.00
_cell.angle_gamma   90.00
#
_symmetry.space_group_name_H-M   'P 1'
#
loop_
_entity.id
_entity.type
_entity.pdbx_description
1 polymer ?
#
loop_
_entity_poly.entity_id
_entity_poly.type
_entity_poly.pdbx_seq_one_letter_code
_entity_poly.pdbx_strand_id
1 'polypeptide(L)'
;MKKFYRVQFTQMVLLSVAAVAMALDASERSSIESTYELTKYLEYQLKEIKDVYLTYLGPPFNEKDFSPPRPNSTALSLPSAATRLELWHGLENQARLAQNQKAYSILLAAVRELARSTLCPSLKTSLLHFCTGLDGLLGSISALMTTLGYALPSSSANMRMISGDTQRVRDRPAPLMSPGLYRSKTRAETGQRGT
;
A
#
# COMPACT_ATOMS: atom_id res chain seq x y z
N MET A 1 -62.66 -17.34 -2.76
CA MET A 1 -61.51 -18.28 -2.63
C MET A 1 -60.19 -17.73 -3.20
N LYS A 2 -60.11 -17.17 -4.41
CA LYS A 2 -58.86 -16.61 -5.01
C LYS A 2 -58.09 -15.56 -4.18
N LYS A 3 -58.78 -14.75 -3.35
CA LYS A 3 -58.15 -13.71 -2.51
C LYS A 3 -57.33 -14.28 -1.33
N PHE A 4 -57.76 -15.40 -0.76
CA PHE A 4 -57.06 -16.06 0.35
C PHE A 4 -55.71 -16.65 -0.08
N TYR A 5 -55.67 -17.32 -1.24
CA TYR A 5 -54.43 -17.83 -1.83
C TYR A 5 -53.41 -16.72 -2.13
N ARG A 6 -53.89 -15.54 -2.57
CA ARG A 6 -53.01 -14.39 -2.85
C ARG A 6 -52.38 -13.84 -1.57
N VAL A 7 -53.13 -13.73 -0.48
CA VAL A 7 -52.61 -13.25 0.81
C VAL A 7 -51.60 -14.24 1.39
N GLN A 8 -51.91 -15.54 1.35
CA GLN A 8 -51.00 -16.60 1.81
C GLN A 8 -49.71 -16.64 0.97
N PHE A 9 -49.82 -16.53 -0.35
CA PHE A 9 -48.65 -16.48 -1.24
C PHE A 9 -47.76 -15.26 -0.96
N THR A 10 -48.38 -14.08 -0.80
CA THR A 10 -47.62 -12.84 -0.51
C THR A 10 -46.93 -12.92 0.85
N GLN A 11 -47.59 -13.52 1.86
CA GLN A 11 -47.02 -13.71 3.19
C GLN A 11 -45.85 -14.70 3.19
N MET A 12 -45.95 -15.80 2.44
CA MET A 12 -44.86 -16.77 2.28
C MET A 12 -43.66 -16.18 1.54
N VAL A 13 -43.90 -15.35 0.52
CA VAL A 13 -42.82 -14.59 -0.17
C VAL A 13 -42.13 -13.63 0.78
N LEU A 14 -42.87 -12.86 1.58
CA LEU A 14 -42.28 -11.93 2.56
C LEU A 14 -41.44 -12.65 3.62
N LEU A 15 -41.92 -13.79 4.14
CA LEU A 15 -41.16 -14.61 5.09
C LEU A 15 -39.88 -15.18 4.46
N SER A 16 -39.92 -15.57 3.19
CA SER A 16 -38.74 -16.06 2.46
C SER A 16 -37.70 -14.95 2.26
N VAL A 17 -38.15 -13.75 1.87
CA VAL A 17 -37.28 -12.57 1.73
C VAL A 17 -36.65 -12.20 3.07
N ALA A 18 -37.42 -12.19 4.15
CA ALA A 18 -36.91 -11.91 5.49
C ALA A 18 -35.88 -12.96 5.96
N ALA A 19 -36.15 -14.25 5.73
CA ALA A 19 -35.21 -15.33 6.09
C ALA A 19 -33.89 -15.23 5.30
N VAL A 20 -33.95 -14.90 4.01
CA VAL A 20 -32.77 -14.66 3.18
C VAL A 20 -31.98 -13.46 3.69
N ALA A 21 -32.65 -12.35 4.01
CA ALA A 21 -31.99 -11.16 4.56
C ALA A 21 -31.23 -11.47 5.87
N MET A 22 -31.87 -12.19 6.80
CA MET A 22 -31.25 -12.58 8.07
C MET A 22 -30.05 -13.53 7.88
N ALA A 23 -30.13 -14.44 6.89
CA ALA A 23 -29.03 -15.34 6.57
C ALA A 23 -27.84 -14.60 5.94
N LEU A 24 -28.10 -13.60 5.10
CA LEU A 24 -27.07 -12.74 4.53
C LEU A 24 -26.37 -11.91 5.61
N ASP A 25 -27.12 -11.29 6.53
CA ASP A 25 -26.57 -10.53 7.65
C ASP A 25 -25.67 -11.39 8.57
N ALA A 26 -26.07 -12.63 8.84
CA ALA A 26 -25.28 -13.57 9.64
C ALA A 26 -24.00 -14.00 8.91
N SER A 27 -24.09 -14.24 7.61
CA SER A 27 -22.95 -14.56 6.74
C SER A 27 -21.95 -13.41 6.68
N GLU A 28 -22.44 -12.18 6.54
CA GLU A 28 -21.63 -10.95 6.55
C GLU A 28 -20.86 -10.80 7.85
N ARG A 29 -21.53 -10.93 9.01
CA ARG A 29 -20.85 -10.84 10.32
C ARG A 29 -19.75 -11.87 10.48
N SER A 30 -20.00 -13.12 10.06
CA SER A 30 -19.00 -14.19 10.08
C SER A 30 -17.83 -13.91 9.12
N SER A 31 -18.12 -13.35 7.95
CA SER A 31 -17.10 -12.98 6.96
C SER A 31 -16.24 -11.80 7.42
N ILE A 32 -16.83 -10.79 8.08
CA ILE A 32 -16.09 -9.66 8.67
C ILE A 32 -15.18 -10.17 9.79
N GLU A 33 -15.70 -10.99 10.70
CA GLU A 33 -14.94 -11.52 11.84
C GLU A 33 -13.76 -12.39 11.37
N SER A 34 -14.01 -13.32 10.44
CA SER A 34 -12.94 -14.16 9.89
C SER A 34 -11.89 -13.35 9.12
N THR A 35 -12.29 -12.31 8.39
CA THR A 35 -11.36 -11.39 7.72
C THR A 35 -10.52 -10.64 8.75
N TYR A 36 -11.13 -10.18 9.84
CA TYR A 36 -10.43 -9.48 10.92
C TYR A 36 -9.44 -10.40 11.65
N GLU A 37 -9.83 -11.62 12.01
CA GLU A 37 -8.93 -12.59 12.63
C GLU A 37 -7.76 -12.95 11.71
N LEU A 38 -8.00 -13.05 10.39
CA LEU A 38 -6.92 -13.23 9.43
C LEU A 38 -5.94 -12.04 9.41
N THR A 39 -6.43 -10.80 9.53
CA THR A 39 -5.53 -9.64 9.66
C THR A 39 -4.65 -9.71 10.91
N LYS A 40 -5.21 -10.12 12.06
CA LYS A 40 -4.43 -10.30 13.31
C LYS A 40 -3.37 -11.39 13.16
N TYR A 41 -3.75 -12.52 12.58
CA TYR A 41 -2.84 -13.62 12.32
C TYR A 41 -1.66 -13.17 11.45
N LEU A 42 -1.92 -12.41 10.40
CA LEU A 42 -0.89 -11.86 9.53
C LEU A 42 -0.02 -10.82 10.24
N GLU A 43 -0.59 -9.98 11.11
CA GLU A 43 0.21 -9.07 11.93
C GLU A 43 1.21 -9.81 12.81
N TYR A 44 0.77 -10.90 13.45
CA TYR A 44 1.63 -11.76 14.25
C TYR A 44 2.73 -12.41 13.40
N GLN A 45 2.37 -13.04 12.27
CA GLN A 45 3.34 -13.64 11.35
C GLN A 45 4.38 -12.63 10.84
N LEU A 46 3.95 -11.40 10.56
CA LEU A 46 4.86 -10.35 10.10
C LEU A 46 5.88 -9.95 11.17
N LYS A 47 5.48 -9.92 12.46
CA LYS A 47 6.40 -9.67 13.57
C LYS A 47 7.48 -10.76 13.64
N GLU A 48 7.10 -12.03 13.55
CA GLU A 48 8.04 -13.15 13.54
C GLU A 48 9.00 -13.08 12.34
N ILE A 49 8.47 -12.82 11.14
CA ILE A 49 9.28 -12.68 9.91
C ILE A 49 10.27 -11.54 10.03
N LYS A 50 9.87 -10.40 10.61
CA LYS A 50 10.74 -9.25 10.85
C LYS A 50 11.94 -9.65 11.71
N ASP A 51 11.70 -10.38 12.79
CA ASP A 51 12.76 -10.77 13.72
C ASP A 51 13.74 -11.77 13.07
N VAL A 52 13.23 -12.71 12.27
CA VAL A 52 14.05 -13.62 11.45
C VAL A 52 14.87 -12.84 10.43
N TYR A 53 14.26 -11.86 9.75
CA TYR A 53 14.93 -11.05 8.74
C TYR A 53 16.07 -10.22 9.33
N LEU A 54 15.83 -9.51 10.45
CA LEU A 54 16.86 -8.72 11.11
C LEU A 54 18.00 -9.60 11.62
N THR A 55 17.66 -10.76 12.20
CA THR A 55 18.67 -11.74 12.64
C THR A 55 19.52 -12.24 11.47
N TYR A 56 18.90 -12.49 10.31
CA TYR A 56 19.61 -12.90 9.09
C TYR A 56 20.55 -11.80 8.55
N LEU A 57 20.16 -10.53 8.65
CA LEU A 57 21.01 -9.41 8.24
C LEU A 57 22.24 -9.24 9.15
N GLY A 58 22.13 -9.66 10.43
CA GLY A 58 23.21 -9.53 11.42
C GLY A 58 23.53 -8.08 11.79
N PRO A 59 24.62 -7.84 12.53
CA PRO A 59 25.00 -6.49 12.94
C PRO A 59 25.31 -5.58 11.74
N PRO A 60 24.93 -4.30 11.78
CA PRO A 60 24.25 -3.61 12.88
C PRO A 60 22.72 -3.76 12.86
N PHE A 61 22.14 -4.43 11.87
CA PHE A 61 20.68 -4.49 11.63
C PHE A 61 19.90 -5.27 12.69
N ASN A 62 20.54 -6.19 13.41
CA ASN A 62 19.91 -6.92 14.51
C ASN A 62 20.12 -6.27 15.90
N GLU A 63 20.80 -5.13 15.98
CA GLU A 63 21.00 -4.40 17.23
C GLU A 63 19.78 -3.53 17.55
N LYS A 64 19.37 -3.49 18.82
CA LYS A 64 18.14 -2.77 19.24
C LYS A 64 18.25 -1.26 19.12
N ASP A 65 19.47 -0.73 19.25
CA ASP A 65 19.75 0.71 19.24
C ASP A 65 20.15 1.21 17.85
N PHE A 66 20.29 0.30 16.87
CA PHE A 66 20.63 0.66 15.52
C PHE A 66 19.42 1.31 14.82
N SER A 67 19.59 2.58 14.48
CA SER A 67 18.67 3.30 13.60
C SER A 67 19.34 3.46 12.24
N PRO A 68 18.88 2.76 11.18
CA PRO A 68 19.49 2.90 9.87
C PRO A 68 19.38 4.35 9.39
N PRO A 69 20.39 4.88 8.68
CA PRO A 69 20.33 6.22 8.09
C PRO A 69 19.08 6.30 7.21
N ARG A 70 18.20 7.28 7.48
CA ARG A 70 17.01 7.46 6.63
C ARG A 70 17.49 7.79 5.22
N PRO A 71 17.22 6.95 4.21
CA PRO A 71 17.60 7.28 2.86
C PRO A 71 16.93 8.60 2.48
N ASN A 72 17.70 9.53 1.94
CA ASN A 72 17.20 10.75 1.31
C ASN A 72 16.05 10.31 0.40
N SER A 73 14.87 10.89 0.57
CA SER A 73 13.53 10.36 0.20
C SER A 73 13.31 9.83 -1.23
N THR A 74 14.33 9.83 -2.08
CA THR A 74 14.33 9.54 -3.51
C THR A 74 14.86 8.14 -3.87
N ALA A 75 15.67 7.48 -3.04
CA ALA A 75 16.37 6.24 -3.42
C ALA A 75 15.57 4.94 -3.18
N LEU A 76 14.59 4.95 -2.28
CA LEU A 76 13.75 3.81 -1.90
C LEU A 76 12.28 4.25 -1.76
N SER A 77 11.75 4.91 -2.80
CA SER A 77 10.32 5.21 -2.84
C SER A 77 9.55 3.91 -3.08
N LEU A 78 9.30 3.13 -2.03
CA LEU A 78 8.24 2.13 -2.07
C LEU A 78 6.94 2.87 -2.43
N PRO A 79 6.09 2.32 -3.31
CA PRO A 79 4.77 2.88 -3.54
C PRO A 79 4.10 3.09 -2.18
N SER A 80 3.72 4.34 -1.86
CA SER A 80 3.13 4.65 -0.56
C SER A 80 1.82 3.87 -0.41
N ALA A 81 1.89 2.71 0.23
CA ALA A 81 0.76 1.83 0.52
C ALA A 81 -0.03 2.33 1.72
N ALA A 82 0.63 3.06 2.61
CA ALA A 82 0.06 3.55 3.86
C ALA A 82 -0.50 4.96 3.69
N THR A 83 -1.81 5.11 3.88
CA THR A 83 -2.37 6.41 4.25
C THR A 83 -2.12 6.61 5.74
N ARG A 84 -1.89 7.87 6.12
CA ARG A 84 -1.73 8.24 7.53
C ARG A 84 -2.94 7.79 8.35
N LEU A 85 -2.68 7.29 9.55
CA LEU A 85 -3.70 6.72 10.43
C LEU A 85 -4.86 7.71 10.68
N GLU A 86 -4.54 8.98 10.94
CA GLU A 86 -5.55 10.02 11.18
C GLU A 86 -6.46 10.23 9.97
N LEU A 87 -5.88 10.23 8.76
CA LEU A 87 -6.64 10.39 7.52
C LEU A 87 -7.50 9.16 7.24
N TRP A 88 -6.97 7.95 7.47
CA TRP A 88 -7.70 6.71 7.29
C TRP A 88 -8.91 6.60 8.23
N HIS A 89 -8.77 7.03 9.49
CA HIS A 89 -9.90 7.13 10.42
C HIS A 89 -10.95 8.17 9.98
N GLY A 90 -10.59 9.19 9.22
CA GLY A 90 -11.55 10.14 8.66
C GLY A 90 -12.38 9.59 7.49
N LEU A 91 -11.98 8.45 6.90
CA LEU A 91 -12.66 7.88 5.73
C LEU A 91 -13.93 7.11 6.09
N GLU A 92 -14.85 7.06 5.12
CA GLU A 92 -16.00 6.16 5.13
C GLU A 92 -15.56 4.69 4.98
N ASN A 93 -16.42 3.75 5.41
CA ASN A 93 -16.12 2.31 5.39
C ASN A 93 -15.70 1.80 4.00
N GLN A 94 -16.42 2.20 2.94
CA GLN A 94 -16.07 1.83 1.57
C GLN A 94 -14.65 2.28 1.20
N ALA A 95 -14.31 3.54 1.50
CA ALA A 95 -12.99 4.09 1.21
C ALA A 95 -11.89 3.40 2.05
N ARG A 96 -12.18 3.07 3.32
CA ARG A 96 -11.25 2.30 4.17
C ARG A 96 -11.00 0.91 3.59
N LEU A 97 -12.03 0.18 3.18
CA LEU A 97 -11.91 -1.15 2.57
C LEU A 97 -11.13 -1.10 1.25
N ALA A 98 -11.45 -0.14 0.37
CA ALA A 98 -10.74 0.05 -0.90
C ALA A 98 -9.25 0.35 -0.68
N GLN A 99 -8.95 1.18 0.32
CA GLN A 99 -7.57 1.52 0.66
C GLN A 99 -6.83 0.36 1.32
N ASN A 100 -7.50 -0.45 2.15
CA ASN A 100 -6.92 -1.66 2.73
C ASN A 100 -6.57 -2.67 1.62
N GLN A 101 -7.46 -2.89 0.66
CA GLN A 101 -7.18 -3.71 -0.52
C GLN A 101 -5.94 -3.17 -1.26
N LYS A 102 -5.90 -1.88 -1.59
CA LYS A 102 -4.70 -1.27 -2.21
C LYS A 102 -3.43 -1.47 -1.36
N ALA A 103 -3.50 -1.29 -0.05
CA ALA A 103 -2.33 -1.40 0.83
C ALA A 103 -1.79 -2.84 0.86
N TYR A 104 -2.67 -3.83 1.06
CA TYR A 104 -2.29 -5.23 1.13
C TYR A 104 -1.82 -5.78 -0.22
N SER A 105 -2.34 -5.30 -1.35
CA SER A 105 -1.82 -5.67 -2.67
C SER A 105 -0.41 -5.14 -2.93
N ILE A 106 -0.10 -3.91 -2.50
CA ILE A 106 1.27 -3.37 -2.56
C ILE A 106 2.20 -4.16 -1.62
N LEU A 107 1.76 -4.45 -0.39
CA LEU A 107 2.53 -5.26 0.56
C LEU A 107 2.85 -6.64 -0.01
N LEU A 108 1.85 -7.32 -0.58
CA LEU A 108 2.02 -8.62 -1.21
C LEU A 108 3.06 -8.59 -2.33
N ALA A 109 3.03 -7.57 -3.20
CA ALA A 109 4.03 -7.40 -4.25
C ALA A 109 5.44 -7.22 -3.67
N ALA A 110 5.59 -6.39 -2.64
CA ALA A 110 6.88 -6.14 -2.00
C ALA A 110 7.45 -7.39 -1.29
N VAL A 111 6.60 -8.14 -0.58
CA VAL A 111 7.01 -9.37 0.11
C VAL A 111 7.38 -10.46 -0.90
N ARG A 112 6.63 -10.60 -2.01
CA ARG A 112 6.97 -11.54 -3.08
C ARG A 112 8.32 -11.23 -3.68
N GLU A 113 8.62 -9.95 -3.91
CA GLU A 113 9.93 -9.55 -4.42
C GLU A 113 11.04 -9.88 -3.42
N LEU A 114 10.85 -9.59 -2.14
CA LEU A 114 11.79 -9.96 -1.07
C LEU A 114 12.01 -11.49 -0.99
N ALA A 115 10.95 -12.28 -1.14
CA ALA A 115 11.03 -13.74 -1.17
C ALA A 115 11.80 -14.28 -2.38
N ARG A 116 11.79 -13.54 -3.51
CA ARG A 116 12.57 -13.88 -4.70
C ARG A 116 14.05 -13.51 -4.54
N SER A 117 14.35 -12.40 -3.87
CA SER A 117 15.72 -11.88 -3.75
C SER A 117 16.52 -12.46 -2.59
N THR A 118 15.85 -12.97 -1.55
CA THR A 118 16.55 -13.52 -0.37
C THR A 118 17.25 -14.84 -0.67
N LEU A 119 18.47 -15.01 -0.13
CA LEU A 119 19.24 -16.24 -0.17
C LEU A 119 19.03 -17.12 1.07
N CYS A 120 18.31 -16.63 2.09
CA CYS A 120 18.03 -17.36 3.33
C CYS A 120 16.83 -18.30 3.15
N PRO A 121 17.01 -19.64 3.22
CA PRO A 121 15.93 -20.58 2.95
C PRO A 121 14.78 -20.52 3.95
N SER A 122 15.08 -20.37 5.25
CA SER A 122 14.06 -20.30 6.31
C SER A 122 13.19 -19.05 6.14
N LEU A 123 13.83 -17.90 5.93
CA LEU A 123 13.14 -16.65 5.64
C LEU A 123 12.29 -16.72 4.38
N LYS A 124 12.82 -17.33 3.30
CA LYS A 124 12.08 -17.52 2.05
C LYS A 124 10.79 -18.30 2.28
N THR A 125 10.84 -19.39 3.03
CA THR A 125 9.66 -20.20 3.36
C THR A 125 8.62 -19.38 4.13
N SER A 126 9.03 -18.64 5.16
CA SER A 126 8.11 -17.80 5.95
C SER A 126 7.49 -16.67 5.10
N LEU A 127 8.26 -16.02 4.23
CA LEU A 127 7.76 -14.98 3.34
C LEU A 127 6.74 -15.53 2.32
N LEU A 128 6.99 -16.71 1.76
CA LEU A 128 6.05 -17.36 0.83
C LEU A 128 4.75 -17.76 1.55
N HIS A 129 4.85 -18.31 2.77
CA HIS A 129 3.68 -18.62 3.59
C HIS A 129 2.85 -17.36 3.88
N PHE A 130 3.52 -16.27 4.25
CA PHE A 130 2.89 -14.97 4.46
C PHE A 130 2.20 -14.43 3.20
N CYS A 131 2.80 -14.61 2.02
CA CYS A 131 2.17 -14.24 0.74
C CYS A 131 0.84 -14.98 0.52
N THR A 132 0.79 -16.28 0.79
CA THR A 132 -0.46 -17.06 0.69
C THR A 132 -1.55 -16.51 1.60
N GLY A 133 -1.19 -16.14 2.84
CA GLY A 133 -2.14 -15.53 3.77
C GLY A 133 -2.61 -14.14 3.31
N LEU A 134 -1.73 -13.33 2.73
CA LEU A 134 -2.10 -12.06 2.10
C LEU A 134 -3.03 -12.24 0.89
N ASP A 135 -2.77 -13.21 0.00
CA ASP A 135 -3.69 -13.54 -1.10
C ASP A 135 -5.08 -13.91 -0.58
N GLY A 136 -5.14 -14.73 0.47
CA GLY A 136 -6.40 -15.08 1.14
C GLY A 136 -7.12 -13.86 1.71
N LEU A 137 -6.39 -12.96 2.37
CA LEU A 137 -6.96 -11.72 2.91
C LEU A 137 -7.51 -10.81 1.79
N LEU A 138 -6.79 -10.66 0.69
CA LEU A 138 -7.24 -9.89 -0.46
C LEU A 138 -8.51 -10.48 -1.07
N GLY A 139 -8.61 -11.82 -1.14
CA GLY A 139 -9.81 -12.53 -1.53
C GLY A 139 -10.99 -12.21 -0.61
N SER A 140 -10.80 -12.33 0.71
CA SER A 140 -11.84 -12.06 1.71
C SER A 140 -12.31 -10.60 1.69
N ILE A 141 -11.39 -9.64 1.58
CA ILE A 141 -11.73 -8.22 1.45
C ILE A 141 -12.53 -7.97 0.16
N SER A 142 -12.13 -8.58 -0.95
CA SER A 142 -12.84 -8.43 -2.25
C SER A 142 -14.24 -9.03 -2.19
N ALA A 143 -14.41 -10.16 -1.52
CA ALA A 143 -15.70 -10.78 -1.27
C ALA A 143 -16.58 -9.87 -0.39
N LEU A 144 -16.05 -9.33 0.71
CA LEU A 144 -16.77 -8.39 1.57
C LEU A 144 -17.20 -7.13 0.81
N MET A 145 -16.31 -6.55 0.02
CA MET A 145 -16.65 -5.39 -0.82
C MET A 145 -17.80 -5.72 -1.77
N THR A 146 -17.79 -6.91 -2.38
CA THR A 146 -18.86 -7.36 -3.29
C THR A 146 -20.19 -7.53 -2.55
N THR A 147 -20.19 -8.20 -1.40
CA THR A 147 -21.39 -8.43 -0.58
C THR A 147 -22.01 -7.12 -0.09
N LEU A 148 -21.17 -6.16 0.32
CA LEU A 148 -21.60 -4.84 0.76
C LEU A 148 -21.97 -3.88 -0.39
N GLY A 149 -21.90 -4.33 -1.65
CA GLY A 149 -22.20 -3.51 -2.83
C GLY A 149 -21.15 -2.45 -3.17
N TYR A 150 -19.94 -2.56 -2.62
CA TYR A 150 -18.83 -1.66 -2.90
C TYR A 150 -18.10 -2.04 -4.19
N ALA A 151 -17.74 -1.01 -4.98
CA ALA A 151 -16.97 -1.21 -6.20
C ALA A 151 -15.55 -1.69 -5.87
N LEU A 152 -15.10 -2.75 -6.55
CA LEU A 152 -13.73 -3.25 -6.44
C LEU A 152 -12.75 -2.22 -7.02
N PRO A 153 -11.61 -1.96 -6.33
CA PRO A 153 -10.60 -1.07 -6.86
C PRO A 153 -10.06 -1.61 -8.18
N SER A 154 -9.96 -0.75 -9.21
CA SER A 154 -9.37 -1.14 -10.49
C SER A 154 -7.90 -1.55 -10.29
N SER A 155 -7.59 -2.82 -10.54
CA SER A 155 -6.22 -3.38 -10.46
C SER A 155 -5.21 -2.66 -11.38
N SER A 156 -5.69 -1.88 -12.37
CA SER A 156 -4.91 -1.31 -13.46
C SER A 156 -4.21 0.04 -13.20
N ALA A 157 -4.37 0.68 -12.03
CA ALA A 157 -3.81 2.01 -11.81
C ALA A 157 -2.29 2.05 -11.51
N ASN A 158 -1.64 0.92 -11.22
CA ASN A 158 -0.23 0.89 -10.80
C ASN A 158 0.78 0.53 -11.92
N MET A 159 0.34 0.22 -13.15
CA MET A 159 1.26 -0.01 -14.29
C MET A 159 1.33 1.15 -15.30
N ARG A 160 0.60 2.25 -15.08
CA ARG A 160 0.56 3.40 -16.01
C ARG A 160 1.33 4.64 -15.53
N MET A 161 2.21 4.51 -14.54
CA MET A 161 3.07 5.63 -14.09
C MET A 161 4.56 5.44 -14.45
N ILE A 162 4.94 4.34 -15.11
CA ILE A 162 6.32 4.11 -15.60
C ILE A 162 6.42 4.34 -17.13
N SER A 163 5.39 4.88 -17.78
CA SER A 163 5.42 5.14 -19.22
C SER A 163 4.70 6.43 -19.56
N GLY A 164 5.43 7.55 -19.54
CA GLY A 164 4.91 8.84 -19.99
C GLY A 164 5.62 10.07 -19.42
N ASP A 165 6.88 10.28 -19.79
CA ASP A 165 7.34 11.57 -20.36
C ASP A 165 8.83 11.49 -20.70
N THR A 166 9.12 10.89 -21.85
CA THR A 166 10.33 11.23 -22.62
C THR A 166 9.85 11.98 -23.86
N GLN A 167 9.37 13.20 -23.62
CA GLN A 167 9.03 14.10 -24.70
C GLN A 167 10.33 14.51 -25.39
N ARG A 168 10.52 13.93 -26.59
CA ARG A 168 11.56 14.26 -27.56
C ARG A 168 11.67 15.77 -27.75
N VAL A 169 12.72 16.38 -27.17
CA VAL A 169 13.22 17.67 -27.63
C VAL A 169 14.42 17.41 -28.53
N ARG A 170 14.11 17.57 -29.81
CA ARG A 170 14.95 17.73 -31.00
C ARG A 170 16.37 18.25 -30.74
N ASP A 171 17.30 17.62 -31.44
CA ASP A 171 18.69 18.01 -31.70
C ASP A 171 18.98 19.51 -31.71
N ARG A 172 19.94 19.94 -30.88
CA ARG A 172 20.91 20.97 -31.26
C ARG A 172 22.18 20.88 -30.40
N PRO A 173 23.38 20.66 -30.98
CA PRO A 173 24.62 20.78 -30.22
C PRO A 173 24.94 22.26 -29.99
N ALA A 174 25.26 22.61 -28.74
CA ALA A 174 25.67 23.96 -28.36
C ALA A 174 27.08 24.27 -28.90
N PRO A 175 27.33 25.48 -29.45
CA PRO A 175 28.64 25.82 -29.99
C PRO A 175 29.67 26.12 -28.89
N LEU A 176 30.89 25.66 -29.15
CA LEU A 176 32.12 26.03 -28.44
C LEU A 176 32.34 27.56 -28.50
N MET A 177 32.55 28.16 -27.32
CA MET A 177 33.32 29.38 -27.04
C MET A 177 32.93 30.68 -27.77
N SER A 178 32.77 31.76 -26.99
CA SER A 178 33.54 33.00 -27.21
C SER A 178 33.47 33.98 -26.02
N PRO A 179 34.50 34.84 -25.88
CA PRO A 179 34.92 35.47 -24.62
C PRO A 179 34.37 36.88 -24.44
N GLY A 180 34.21 37.35 -23.20
CA GLY A 180 33.91 38.77 -22.98
C GLY A 180 33.72 39.19 -21.54
N LEU A 181 34.64 40.04 -21.08
CA LEU A 181 34.52 41.04 -20.01
C LEU A 181 34.54 40.56 -18.55
N TYR A 182 35.77 40.33 -18.09
CA TYR A 182 36.17 40.65 -16.73
C TYR A 182 36.01 42.17 -16.48
N ARG A 183 35.12 42.56 -15.57
CA ARG A 183 35.10 43.90 -14.99
C ARG A 183 34.83 43.80 -13.49
N SER A 184 35.83 43.35 -12.73
CA SER A 184 35.84 43.54 -11.29
C SER A 184 36.34 44.94 -10.96
N LYS A 185 35.49 45.72 -10.30
CA LYS A 185 35.73 47.07 -9.83
C LYS A 185 35.88 46.99 -8.31
N THR A 186 37.10 46.93 -7.80
CA THR A 186 37.39 47.10 -6.37
C THR A 186 38.06 48.45 -6.13
N ARG A 187 37.58 49.10 -5.08
CA ARG A 187 37.68 50.52 -4.76
C ARG A 187 38.62 50.68 -3.56
N ALA A 188 39.55 51.62 -3.69
CA ALA A 188 40.19 52.48 -2.69
C ALA A 188 40.76 51.84 -1.41
N GLU A 189 42.09 51.85 -1.32
CA GLU A 189 42.82 52.05 -0.06
C GLU A 189 43.59 53.38 -0.16
N THR A 190 43.35 54.28 0.77
CA THR A 190 44.17 55.46 1.02
C THR A 190 44.19 55.68 2.52
N GLY A 191 45.17 55.09 3.19
CA GLY A 191 45.47 55.30 4.60
C GLY A 191 46.64 56.26 4.73
N GLN A 192 46.37 57.48 5.21
CA GLN A 192 47.36 58.50 5.54
C GLN A 192 47.21 58.88 7.03
N ARG A 193 48.28 58.65 7.83
CA ARG A 193 48.78 59.46 8.97
C ARG A 193 49.68 58.57 9.86
N GLY A 194 50.81 59.04 10.40
CA GLY A 194 51.35 60.40 10.38
C GLY A 194 52.66 60.51 11.17
N THR A 195 53.20 61.74 11.11
CA THR A 195 54.19 62.42 11.97
C THR A 195 55.53 61.73 12.22
#